data_AF-A0A7C2CQ75-F1
#
_entry.id   AF-A0A7C2CQ75-F1
#
_cell.length_a   1.000
_cell.length_b   1.000
_cell.length_c   1.000
_cell.angle_alpha   90.00
_cell.angle_beta   90.00
_cell.angle_gamma   90.00
#
_symmetry.space_group_name_H-M   'P 1'
#
loop_
_entity.id
_entity.type
_entity.pdbx_description
1 polymer ?
#
loop_
_entity_poly.entity_id
_entity_poly.type
_entity_poly.pdbx_seq_one_letter_code
_entity_poly.pdbx_strand_id
1 'polypeptide(L)'
;MPMINIPPAAKAIEDFSPVDQETIRRLDKIFWSEIAGTRLGRIFIEVTTVGGKQKAEAIQDAVERVGAQLSDVMYVGDSITDVEAFKLVRSSDGLTVSFNGNEYAVKNAEVAVLSQSSIVTAVIADLFFNLGKQQTLKVLESWSLKTLQKSTVSQHLCSKLLELYPSALPKVQIVTAENMDIIAKESSEFRRKVRGESIGRLG
;
A
#
# COMPACT_ATOMS: atom_id res chain seq x y z
N MET A 1 -5.36 0.07 -29.68
CA MET A 1 -6.54 0.20 -28.80
C MET A 1 -6.38 1.52 -28.05
N PRO A 2 -7.44 2.34 -27.91
CA PRO A 2 -7.35 3.57 -27.13
C PRO A 2 -7.05 3.25 -25.66
N MET A 3 -6.46 4.21 -24.94
CA MET A 3 -6.30 4.09 -23.49
C MET A 3 -7.66 4.15 -22.82
N ILE A 4 -7.93 3.17 -21.95
CA ILE A 4 -9.17 3.12 -21.16
C ILE A 4 -9.11 4.19 -20.07
N ASN A 5 -10.13 5.03 -20.00
CA ASN A 5 -10.31 5.95 -18.88
C ASN A 5 -11.26 5.32 -17.86
N ILE A 6 -10.83 5.18 -16.61
CA ILE A 6 -11.66 4.65 -15.51
C ILE A 6 -12.37 5.85 -14.84
N PRO A 7 -13.71 5.95 -14.90
CA PRO A 7 -14.43 7.00 -14.18
C PRO A 7 -14.26 6.84 -12.66
N PRO A 8 -14.09 7.93 -11.88
CA PRO A 8 -13.83 7.84 -10.43
C PRO A 8 -14.90 7.11 -9.61
N ALA A 9 -16.15 7.08 -10.10
CA ALA A 9 -17.28 6.43 -9.43
C ALA A 9 -17.71 5.11 -10.09
N ALA A 10 -16.95 4.60 -11.06
CA ALA A 10 -17.28 3.37 -11.76
C ALA A 10 -17.28 2.17 -10.81
N LYS A 11 -18.36 1.40 -10.84
CA LYS A 11 -18.56 0.16 -10.09
C LYS A 11 -18.83 -1.03 -11.02
N ALA A 12 -19.22 -0.75 -12.26
CA ALA A 12 -19.52 -1.76 -13.27
C ALA A 12 -19.03 -1.32 -14.67
N ILE A 13 -19.01 -2.24 -15.63
CA ILE A 13 -18.55 -1.97 -17.01
C ILE A 13 -19.45 -0.93 -17.68
N GLU A 14 -20.73 -0.90 -17.31
CA GLU A 14 -21.74 0.01 -17.84
C GLU A 14 -21.44 1.48 -17.50
N ASP A 15 -20.63 1.73 -16.46
CA ASP A 15 -20.22 3.09 -16.07
C ASP A 15 -19.17 3.69 -17.02
N PHE A 16 -18.54 2.86 -17.87
CA PHE A 16 -17.51 3.29 -18.82
C PHE A 16 -18.12 3.88 -20.10
N SER A 17 -17.35 4.70 -20.81
CA SER A 17 -17.78 5.19 -22.12
C SER A 17 -17.98 4.04 -23.12
N PRO A 18 -18.84 4.18 -24.14
CA PRO A 18 -19.05 3.13 -25.14
C PRO A 18 -17.75 2.67 -25.83
N VAL A 19 -16.80 3.59 -26.04
CA VAL A 19 -15.49 3.32 -26.63
C VAL A 19 -14.62 2.48 -25.70
N ASP A 20 -14.62 2.81 -24.41
CA ASP A 20 -13.87 2.07 -23.39
C ASP A 20 -14.47 0.68 -23.18
N GLN A 21 -15.80 0.56 -23.15
CA GLN A 21 -16.49 -0.74 -23.08
C GLN A 21 -16.11 -1.65 -24.26
N GLU A 22 -16.09 -1.11 -25.48
CA GLU A 22 -15.68 -1.89 -26.66
C GLU A 22 -14.21 -2.29 -26.59
N THR A 23 -13.36 -1.42 -26.05
CA THR A 23 -11.95 -1.73 -25.82
C THR A 23 -11.78 -2.86 -24.80
N ILE A 24 -12.52 -2.82 -23.69
CA ILE A 24 -12.56 -3.89 -22.68
C ILE A 24 -13.03 -5.20 -23.30
N ARG A 25 -14.15 -5.20 -24.05
CA ARG A 25 -14.65 -6.40 -24.75
C ARG A 25 -13.62 -6.97 -25.74
N ARG A 26 -12.90 -6.09 -26.46
CA ARG A 26 -11.84 -6.52 -27.37
C ARG A 26 -10.70 -7.19 -26.61
N LEU A 27 -10.28 -6.63 -25.47
CA LEU A 27 -9.26 -7.23 -24.60
C LEU A 27 -9.72 -8.59 -24.08
N ASP A 28 -10.97 -8.70 -23.60
CA ASP A 28 -11.53 -9.98 -23.15
C ASP A 28 -11.51 -11.03 -24.26
N LYS A 29 -11.91 -10.65 -25.48
CA LYS A 29 -11.84 -11.56 -26.63
C LYS A 29 -10.40 -12.00 -26.93
N ILE A 30 -9.44 -11.07 -26.87
CA ILE A 30 -8.03 -11.38 -27.12
C ILE A 30 -7.51 -12.38 -26.08
N PHE A 31 -7.68 -12.09 -24.78
CA PHE A 31 -7.09 -12.92 -23.72
C PHE A 31 -7.85 -14.24 -23.52
N TRP A 32 -9.18 -14.19 -23.49
CA TRP A 32 -10.00 -15.32 -23.06
C TRP A 32 -10.51 -16.20 -24.20
N SER A 33 -10.44 -15.74 -25.45
CA SER A 33 -10.86 -16.54 -26.62
C SER A 33 -9.71 -16.78 -27.58
N GLU A 34 -9.08 -15.72 -28.10
CA GLU A 34 -8.08 -15.84 -29.16
C GLU A 34 -6.77 -16.45 -28.64
N ILE A 35 -6.20 -15.91 -27.55
CA ILE A 35 -4.94 -16.39 -26.96
C ILE A 35 -5.14 -17.73 -26.25
N ALA A 36 -6.25 -17.90 -25.52
CA ALA A 36 -6.55 -19.12 -24.77
C ALA A 36 -6.51 -20.39 -25.63
N GLY A 37 -6.91 -20.31 -26.90
CA GLY A 37 -6.85 -21.43 -27.86
C GLY A 37 -5.47 -21.73 -28.44
N THR A 38 -4.44 -20.93 -28.14
CA THR A 38 -3.09 -21.08 -28.69
C THR A 38 -2.15 -21.79 -27.73
N ARG A 39 -0.98 -22.22 -28.24
CA ARG A 39 0.13 -22.70 -27.38
C ARG A 39 0.57 -21.65 -26.35
N LEU A 40 0.51 -20.35 -26.68
CA LEU A 40 0.85 -19.27 -25.75
C LEU A 40 -0.19 -19.13 -24.62
N GLY A 41 -1.45 -19.49 -24.87
CA GLY A 41 -2.50 -19.52 -23.86
C GLY A 41 -2.17 -20.39 -22.66
N ARG A 42 -1.40 -21.49 -22.86
CA ARG A 42 -0.95 -22.37 -21.77
C ARG A 42 -0.11 -21.64 -20.73
N ILE A 43 0.71 -20.67 -21.16
CA ILE A 43 1.56 -19.89 -20.25
C ILE A 43 0.70 -19.08 -19.26
N PHE A 44 -0.43 -18.53 -19.70
CA PHE A 44 -1.34 -17.79 -18.81
C PHE A 44 -2.02 -18.68 -17.76
N ILE A 45 -2.13 -19.98 -18.01
CA ILE A 45 -2.71 -20.96 -17.08
C ILE A 45 -1.63 -21.48 -16.12
N GLU A 46 -0.40 -21.66 -16.61
CA GLU A 46 0.72 -22.21 -15.83
C GLU A 46 1.33 -21.17 -14.86
N VAL A 47 1.26 -19.87 -15.19
CA VAL A 47 1.77 -18.81 -14.32
C VAL A 47 0.77 -18.49 -13.22
N THR A 48 1.12 -18.82 -11.98
CA THR A 48 0.40 -18.32 -10.81
C THR A 48 0.82 -16.89 -10.53
N THR A 49 -0.08 -15.92 -10.77
CA THR A 49 0.18 -14.51 -10.46
C THR A 49 -0.02 -14.23 -8.98
N VAL A 50 0.80 -13.33 -8.43
CA VAL A 50 0.62 -12.84 -7.06
C VAL A 50 -0.19 -11.55 -7.11
N GLY A 51 -1.51 -11.68 -6.95
CA GLY A 51 -2.45 -10.57 -6.79
C GLY A 51 -2.74 -10.29 -5.32
N GLY A 52 -3.79 -9.48 -5.06
CA GLY A 52 -4.12 -9.09 -3.69
C GLY A 52 -4.52 -10.24 -2.79
N LYS A 53 -5.29 -11.21 -3.30
CA LYS A 53 -5.64 -12.42 -2.54
C LYS A 53 -4.39 -13.22 -2.17
N GLN A 54 -3.48 -13.44 -3.13
CA GLN A 54 -2.25 -14.19 -2.90
C GLN A 54 -1.31 -13.50 -1.91
N LYS A 55 -1.29 -12.15 -1.87
CA LYS A 55 -0.52 -11.42 -0.84
C LYS A 55 -1.10 -11.64 0.56
N ALA A 56 -2.42 -11.65 0.71
CA ALA A 56 -3.05 -11.96 2.00
C ALA A 56 -2.78 -13.42 2.43
N GLU A 57 -2.88 -14.38 1.50
CA GLU A 57 -2.54 -15.79 1.74
C GLU A 57 -1.08 -15.97 2.16
N ALA A 58 -0.15 -15.24 1.53
CA ALA A 58 1.27 -15.26 1.89
C ALA A 58 1.54 -14.76 3.32
N ILE A 59 0.76 -13.78 3.81
CA ILE A 59 0.86 -13.34 5.21
C ILE A 59 0.41 -14.45 6.14
N GLN A 60 -0.70 -15.13 5.84
CA GLN A 60 -1.19 -16.24 6.65
C GLN A 60 -0.19 -17.39 6.72
N ASP A 61 0.36 -17.80 5.57
CA ASP A 61 1.41 -18.82 5.49
C ASP A 61 2.68 -18.42 6.27
N ALA A 62 3.12 -17.16 6.17
CA ALA A 62 4.28 -16.69 6.92
C ALA A 62 4.04 -16.73 8.44
N VAL A 63 2.88 -16.26 8.90
CA VAL A 63 2.48 -16.25 10.32
C VAL A 63 2.41 -17.67 10.88
N GLU A 64 1.81 -18.60 10.14
CA GLU A 64 1.72 -20.02 10.52
C GLU A 64 3.11 -20.65 10.66
N ARG A 65 4.01 -20.42 9.69
CA ARG A 65 5.37 -20.99 9.68
C ARG A 65 6.22 -20.52 10.85
N VAL A 66 6.07 -19.27 11.29
CA VAL A 66 6.86 -18.71 12.39
C VAL A 66 6.17 -18.84 13.74
N GLY A 67 4.93 -19.34 13.79
CA GLY A 67 4.14 -19.44 15.02
C GLY A 67 3.78 -18.10 15.65
N ALA A 68 3.62 -17.05 14.82
CA ALA A 68 3.18 -15.72 15.26
C ALA A 68 1.65 -15.59 15.22
N GLN A 69 1.13 -14.44 15.63
CA GLN A 69 -0.27 -14.08 15.41
C GLN A 69 -0.41 -13.00 14.33
N LEU A 70 -1.56 -12.92 13.68
CA LEU A 70 -1.83 -11.85 12.71
C LEU A 70 -1.82 -10.45 13.36
N SER A 71 -2.08 -10.36 14.67
CA SER A 71 -1.94 -9.13 15.45
C SER A 71 -0.48 -8.67 15.60
N ASP A 72 0.48 -9.57 15.39
CA ASP A 72 1.91 -9.27 15.42
C ASP A 72 2.45 -8.87 14.04
N VAL A 73 1.57 -8.74 13.04
CA VAL A 73 1.94 -8.38 11.67
C VAL A 73 1.86 -6.87 11.48
N MET A 74 2.98 -6.30 11.01
CA MET A 74 2.98 -5.01 10.32
C MET A 74 3.08 -5.26 8.83
N TYR A 75 2.11 -4.74 8.07
CA TYR A 75 2.11 -4.83 6.61
C TYR A 75 2.30 -3.46 5.97
N VAL A 76 3.20 -3.40 4.99
CA VAL A 76 3.56 -2.19 4.26
C VAL A 76 3.23 -2.39 2.79
N GLY A 77 2.39 -1.53 2.22
CA GLY A 77 1.97 -1.59 0.83
C GLY A 77 1.87 -0.20 0.19
N ASP A 78 1.60 -0.15 -1.11
CA ASP A 78 1.59 1.11 -1.87
C ASP A 78 0.54 1.17 -3.00
N SER A 79 -0.18 0.08 -3.26
CA SER A 79 -1.02 -0.04 -4.47
C SER A 79 -2.34 -0.77 -4.24
N ILE A 80 -3.13 -0.91 -5.31
CA ILE A 80 -4.37 -1.68 -5.33
C ILE A 80 -4.16 -3.17 -4.98
N THR A 81 -3.00 -3.73 -5.33
CA THR A 81 -2.71 -5.15 -5.02
C THR A 81 -2.56 -5.40 -3.53
N ASP A 82 -2.44 -4.36 -2.71
CA ASP A 82 -2.21 -4.46 -1.27
C ASP A 82 -3.51 -4.42 -0.46
N VAL A 83 -4.66 -4.13 -1.09
CA VAL A 83 -5.94 -3.89 -0.41
C VAL A 83 -6.38 -5.09 0.44
N GLU A 84 -6.32 -6.31 -0.10
CA GLU A 84 -6.76 -7.49 0.65
C GLU A 84 -5.80 -7.84 1.81
N ALA A 85 -4.50 -7.60 1.62
CA ALA A 85 -3.51 -7.73 2.70
C ALA A 85 -3.75 -6.70 3.82
N PHE A 86 -4.03 -5.44 3.46
CA PHE A 86 -4.39 -4.40 4.42
C PHE A 86 -5.64 -4.79 5.22
N LYS A 87 -6.72 -5.24 4.55
CA LYS A 87 -7.95 -5.66 5.23
C LYS A 87 -7.71 -6.82 6.20
N LEU A 88 -6.95 -7.84 5.77
CA LEU A 88 -6.60 -9.00 6.61
C LEU A 88 -5.88 -8.55 7.88
N VAL A 89 -4.79 -7.78 7.73
CA VAL A 89 -3.95 -7.36 8.85
C VAL A 89 -4.70 -6.43 9.79
N ARG A 90 -5.42 -5.44 9.24
CA ARG A 90 -6.21 -4.48 10.03
C ARG A 90 -7.32 -5.16 10.83
N SER A 91 -8.07 -6.08 10.22
CA SER A 91 -9.16 -6.80 10.90
C SER A 91 -8.66 -7.78 11.97
N SER A 92 -7.37 -8.14 11.91
CA SER A 92 -6.70 -9.01 12.88
C SER A 92 -5.91 -8.23 13.94
N ASP A 93 -6.15 -6.92 14.06
CA ASP A 93 -5.46 -5.99 14.96
C ASP A 93 -3.94 -5.86 14.75
N GLY A 94 -3.44 -6.25 13.58
CA GLY A 94 -2.10 -5.88 13.11
C GLY A 94 -2.05 -4.43 12.61
N LEU A 95 -0.85 -3.97 12.25
CA LEU A 95 -0.61 -2.59 11.81
C LEU A 95 -0.47 -2.49 10.29
N THR A 96 -1.21 -1.56 9.70
CA THR A 96 -1.18 -1.32 8.24
C THR A 96 -0.58 0.02 7.88
N VAL A 97 0.42 0.02 6.98
CA VAL A 97 1.16 1.21 6.57
C VAL A 97 1.17 1.35 5.05
N SER A 98 0.67 2.48 4.55
CA SER A 98 0.77 2.88 3.15
C SER A 98 2.03 3.75 2.97
N PHE A 99 3.02 3.28 2.19
CA PHE A 99 4.26 4.02 1.93
C PHE A 99 4.26 4.59 0.51
N ASN A 100 4.15 5.91 0.39
CA ASN A 100 3.96 6.62 -0.89
C ASN A 100 2.85 5.97 -1.74
N GLY A 101 1.81 5.48 -1.07
CA GLY A 101 0.77 4.68 -1.70
C GLY A 101 -0.20 5.51 -2.51
N ASN A 102 -0.83 4.87 -3.50
CA ASN A 102 -1.95 5.44 -4.23
C ASN A 102 -3.22 5.53 -3.36
N GLU A 103 -4.33 6.00 -3.93
CA GLU A 103 -5.58 6.13 -3.18
C GLU A 103 -6.09 4.81 -2.59
N TYR A 104 -5.93 3.69 -3.30
CA TYR A 104 -6.38 2.38 -2.83
C TYR A 104 -5.62 1.96 -1.58
N ALA A 105 -4.30 2.15 -1.57
CA ALA A 105 -3.47 1.83 -0.42
C ALA A 105 -3.76 2.74 0.78
N VAL A 106 -3.83 4.06 0.57
CA VAL A 106 -4.10 5.02 1.66
C VAL A 106 -5.47 4.76 2.28
N LYS A 107 -6.51 4.52 1.48
CA LYS A 107 -7.88 4.27 1.97
C LYS A 107 -8.02 3.00 2.81
N ASN A 108 -7.10 2.05 2.67
CA ASN A 108 -7.15 0.76 3.37
C ASN A 108 -6.12 0.63 4.50
N ALA A 109 -5.12 1.52 4.57
CA ALA A 109 -4.11 1.54 5.62
C ALA A 109 -4.53 2.41 6.82
N GLU A 110 -3.90 2.20 7.97
CA GLU A 110 -4.08 3.00 9.19
C GLU A 110 -3.06 4.13 9.28
N VAL A 111 -1.88 3.95 8.70
CA VAL A 111 -0.81 4.95 8.66
C VAL A 111 -0.44 5.23 7.21
N ALA A 112 -0.31 6.50 6.84
CA ALA A 112 0.27 6.91 5.57
C ALA A 112 1.63 7.57 5.80
N VAL A 113 2.61 7.18 4.99
CA VAL A 113 3.99 7.70 5.00
C VAL A 113 4.31 8.31 3.65
N LEU A 114 4.72 9.58 3.65
CA LEU A 114 5.23 10.28 2.48
C LEU A 114 6.71 10.59 2.71
N SER A 115 7.59 9.77 2.11
CA SER A 115 9.02 9.81 2.37
C SER A 115 9.85 9.36 1.17
N GLN A 116 11.03 9.97 1.00
CA GLN A 116 12.01 9.52 0.00
C GLN A 116 12.87 8.35 0.52
N SER A 117 12.88 8.09 1.82
CA SER A 117 13.68 7.04 2.46
C SER A 117 12.80 6.07 3.24
N SER A 118 13.14 4.78 3.17
CA SER A 118 12.50 3.71 3.93
C SER A 118 12.88 3.69 5.41
N ILE A 119 13.76 4.59 5.87
CA ILE A 119 14.12 4.71 7.30
C ILE A 119 12.88 4.91 8.18
N VAL A 120 11.85 5.59 7.67
CA VAL A 120 10.58 5.81 8.38
C VAL A 120 9.87 4.47 8.64
N THR A 121 9.89 3.56 7.67
CA THR A 121 9.33 2.22 7.82
C THR A 121 10.04 1.44 8.91
N ALA A 122 11.37 1.54 9.00
CA ALA A 122 12.15 0.91 10.06
C ALA A 122 11.81 1.49 11.45
N VAL A 123 11.64 2.80 11.56
CA VAL A 123 11.23 3.46 12.81
C VAL A 123 9.83 3.00 13.25
N ILE A 124 8.88 2.91 12.32
CA ILE A 124 7.52 2.42 12.64
C ILE A 124 7.55 0.93 13.03
N ALA A 125 8.34 0.11 12.34
CA ALA A 125 8.50 -1.30 12.69
C ALA A 125 9.10 -1.49 14.09
N ASP A 126 10.12 -0.68 14.44
CA ASP A 126 10.74 -0.71 15.77
C ASP A 126 9.76 -0.25 16.87
N LEU A 127 8.95 0.78 16.61
CA LEU A 127 7.86 1.16 17.52
C LEU A 127 6.86 0.02 17.70
N PHE A 128 6.39 -0.56 16.59
CA PHE A 128 5.38 -1.62 16.62
C PHE A 128 5.88 -2.87 17.35
N PHE A 129 7.12 -3.28 17.09
CA PHE A 129 7.75 -4.40 17.78
C PHE A 129 7.81 -4.20 19.30
N ASN A 130 8.13 -3.00 19.77
CA ASN A 130 8.32 -2.72 21.19
C ASN A 130 7.02 -2.36 21.93
N LEU A 131 6.04 -1.79 21.23
CA LEU A 131 4.86 -1.16 21.86
C LEU A 131 3.53 -1.82 21.47
N GLY A 132 3.51 -2.61 20.41
CA GLY A 132 2.28 -3.05 19.75
C GLY A 132 1.56 -1.90 19.05
N LYS A 133 0.40 -2.22 18.46
CA LYS A 133 -0.34 -1.32 17.57
C LYS A 133 -0.80 -0.02 18.24
N GLN A 134 -1.56 -0.13 19.32
CA GLN A 134 -2.29 1.01 19.90
C GLN A 134 -1.34 2.11 20.39
N GLN A 135 -0.26 1.72 21.06
CA GLN A 135 0.77 2.64 21.54
C GLN A 135 1.61 3.20 20.40
N THR A 136 1.87 2.40 19.35
CA THR A 136 2.52 2.91 18.13
C THR A 136 1.69 4.00 17.48
N LEU A 137 0.39 3.78 17.27
CA LEU A 137 -0.50 4.79 16.69
C LEU A 137 -0.50 6.10 17.50
N LYS A 138 -0.53 6.02 18.84
CA LYS A 138 -0.40 7.21 19.72
C LYS A 138 0.91 7.98 19.53
N VAL A 139 2.03 7.27 19.37
CA VAL A 139 3.33 7.90 19.08
C VAL A 139 3.29 8.60 17.72
N LEU A 140 2.68 7.96 16.71
CA LEU A 140 2.58 8.49 15.35
C LEU A 140 1.60 9.66 15.22
N GLU A 141 0.55 9.74 16.04
CA GLU A 141 -0.35 10.92 16.12
C GLU A 141 0.42 12.20 16.48
N SER A 142 1.45 12.06 17.33
CA SER A 142 2.34 13.15 17.74
C SER A 142 3.72 13.04 17.08
N TRP A 143 3.78 12.61 15.81
CA TRP A 143 5.02 12.37 15.07
C TRP A 143 5.95 13.60 15.10
N SER A 144 7.01 13.50 15.91
CA SER A 144 8.02 14.55 16.05
C SER A 144 9.32 13.96 16.60
N LEU A 145 10.44 14.63 16.37
CA LEU A 145 11.74 14.22 16.93
C LEU A 145 11.70 14.08 18.46
N LYS A 146 11.03 15.01 19.14
CA LYS A 146 10.86 15.00 20.60
C LYS A 146 10.07 13.79 21.07
N THR A 147 9.03 13.39 20.32
CA THR A 147 8.22 12.22 20.64
C THR A 147 9.03 10.94 20.42
N LEU A 148 9.77 10.84 19.31
CA LEU A 148 10.59 9.68 18.99
C LEU A 148 11.73 9.48 20.00
N GLN A 149 12.43 10.55 20.38
CA GLN A 149 13.49 10.49 21.40
C GLN A 149 12.99 10.08 22.80
N LYS A 150 11.70 10.27 23.09
CA LYS A 150 11.07 9.86 24.35
C LYS A 150 10.42 8.48 24.27
N SER A 151 10.36 7.90 23.08
CA SER A 151 9.76 6.58 22.83
C SER A 151 10.80 5.47 22.98
N THR A 152 10.40 4.24 22.67
CA THR A 152 11.29 3.06 22.68
C THR A 152 12.15 2.95 21.43
N VAL A 153 12.07 3.90 20.47
CA VAL A 153 12.83 3.83 19.22
C VAL A 153 14.31 3.76 19.49
N SER A 154 14.99 2.82 18.84
CA SER A 154 16.44 2.66 18.88
C SER A 154 17.14 4.00 18.61
N GLN A 155 18.13 4.33 19.46
CA GLN A 155 18.94 5.54 19.31
C GLN A 155 19.65 5.59 17.94
N HIS A 156 20.04 4.43 17.41
CA HIS A 156 20.65 4.33 16.08
C HIS A 156 19.66 4.67 14.96
N LEU A 157 18.41 4.24 15.06
CA LEU A 157 17.37 4.60 14.07
C LEU A 157 17.03 6.09 14.17
N CYS A 158 16.94 6.65 15.39
CA CYS A 158 16.76 8.09 15.59
C CYS A 158 17.91 8.90 14.98
N SER A 159 19.16 8.49 15.19
CA SER A 159 20.31 9.21 14.62
C SER A 159 20.32 9.14 13.09
N LYS A 160 20.03 7.97 12.51
CA LYS A 160 19.93 7.80 11.05
C LYS A 160 18.79 8.60 10.45
N LEU A 161 17.63 8.67 11.13
CA LEU A 161 16.51 9.50 10.72
C LEU A 161 16.91 10.99 10.70
N LEU A 162 17.61 11.47 11.72
CA LEU A 162 18.10 12.84 11.82
C LEU A 162 19.16 13.18 10.77
N GLU A 163 20.08 12.26 10.48
CA GLU A 163 21.08 12.43 9.42
C GLU A 163 20.42 12.63 8.04
N LEU A 164 19.35 11.87 7.76
CA LEU A 164 18.61 11.97 6.50
C LEU A 164 17.66 13.17 6.45
N TYR A 165 17.15 13.60 7.60
CA TYR A 165 16.13 14.64 7.72
C TYR A 165 16.51 15.67 8.78
N PRO A 166 17.58 16.45 8.57
CA PRO A 166 18.11 17.36 9.58
C PRO A 166 17.19 18.56 9.88
N SER A 167 16.37 18.96 8.91
CA SER A 167 15.52 20.15 9.02
C SER A 167 14.07 19.83 9.40
N ALA A 168 13.50 18.77 8.83
CA ALA A 168 12.10 18.39 9.04
C ALA A 168 11.90 16.91 8.76
N LEU A 169 11.15 16.23 9.63
CA LEU A 169 10.82 14.82 9.43
C LEU A 169 9.89 14.62 8.23
N PRO A 170 9.94 13.45 7.58
CA PRO A 170 8.95 13.04 6.58
C PRO A 170 7.55 13.05 7.18
N LYS A 171 6.55 13.22 6.32
CA LYS A 171 5.16 13.27 6.72
C LYS A 171 4.67 11.84 7.03
N VAL A 172 4.23 11.65 8.26
CA VAL A 172 3.58 10.43 8.76
C VAL A 172 2.27 10.84 9.38
N GLN A 173 1.17 10.20 8.98
CA GLN A 173 -0.16 10.55 9.46
C GLN A 173 -1.01 9.30 9.69
N ILE A 174 -1.84 9.36 10.73
CA ILE A 174 -2.94 8.40 10.92
C ILE A 174 -4.04 8.73 9.92
N VAL A 175 -4.49 7.71 9.18
CA VAL A 175 -5.58 7.83 8.22
C VAL A 175 -6.91 7.72 8.95
N THR A 176 -7.73 8.77 8.85
CA THR A 176 -9.08 8.85 9.41
C THR A 176 -10.08 9.17 8.31
N ALA A 177 -11.38 8.97 8.56
CA ALA A 177 -12.41 9.25 7.57
C ALA A 177 -12.40 10.73 7.10
N GLU A 178 -11.99 11.65 7.98
CA GLU A 178 -11.98 13.10 7.73
C GLU A 178 -10.78 13.55 6.89
N ASN A 179 -9.64 12.87 6.99
CA ASN A 179 -8.40 13.28 6.33
C ASN A 179 -8.02 12.39 5.14
N MET A 180 -8.66 11.22 4.98
CA MET A 180 -8.27 10.17 4.03
C MET A 180 -8.13 10.66 2.59
N ASP A 181 -9.09 11.43 2.08
CA ASP A 181 -9.05 11.92 0.69
C ASP A 181 -7.92 12.93 0.46
N ILE A 182 -7.64 13.77 1.46
CA ILE A 182 -6.54 14.73 1.41
C ILE A 182 -5.21 13.99 1.39
N ILE A 183 -5.02 13.02 2.30
CA ILE A 183 -3.80 12.20 2.37
C ILE A 183 -3.62 11.40 1.08
N ALA A 184 -4.68 10.80 0.54
CA ALA A 184 -4.62 10.01 -0.69
C ALA A 184 -4.14 10.86 -1.88
N LYS A 185 -4.64 12.10 -1.98
CA LYS A 185 -4.22 13.05 -3.02
C LYS A 185 -2.74 13.42 -2.86
N GLU A 186 -2.33 13.85 -1.68
CA GLU A 186 -0.95 14.26 -1.41
C GLU A 186 0.04 13.11 -1.59
N SER A 187 -0.32 11.90 -1.13
CA SER A 187 0.48 10.69 -1.28
C SER A 187 0.66 10.32 -2.76
N SER A 188 -0.40 10.43 -3.56
CA SER A 188 -0.36 10.17 -5.01
C SER A 188 0.46 11.22 -5.77
N GLU A 189 0.43 12.49 -5.35
CA GLU A 189 1.33 13.54 -5.84
C GLU A 189 2.80 13.23 -5.50
N PHE A 190 3.06 12.85 -4.25
CA PHE A 190 4.41 12.52 -3.80
C PHE A 190 4.96 11.26 -4.50
N ARG A 191 4.13 10.23 -4.68
CA ARG A 191 4.44 9.01 -5.45
C ARG A 191 4.94 9.34 -6.85
N ARG A 192 4.25 10.23 -7.57
CA ARG A 192 4.66 10.68 -8.91
C ARG A 192 6.01 11.38 -8.91
N LYS A 193 6.30 12.17 -7.86
CA LYS A 193 7.60 12.81 -7.70
C LYS A 193 8.74 11.81 -7.49
N VAL A 194 8.52 10.76 -6.70
CA VAL A 194 9.56 9.77 -6.37
C VAL A 194 9.73 8.72 -7.47
N ARG A 195 8.65 8.25 -8.07
CA ARG A 195 8.67 7.17 -9.09
C ARG A 195 8.77 7.69 -10.53
N GLY A 196 8.67 9.00 -10.74
CA GLY A 196 8.48 9.61 -12.05
C GLY A 196 7.01 9.58 -12.50
N GLU A 197 6.60 10.52 -13.35
CA GLU A 197 5.20 10.67 -13.76
C GLU A 197 4.63 9.45 -14.49
N SER A 198 5.42 8.80 -15.33
CA SER A 198 4.98 7.65 -16.14
C SER A 198 4.73 6.41 -15.30
N ILE A 199 5.52 6.16 -14.27
CA ILE A 199 5.41 4.98 -13.40
C ILE A 199 4.50 5.26 -12.20
N GLY A 200 4.55 6.47 -11.64
CA GLY A 200 3.75 6.84 -10.47
C GLY A 200 2.26 6.99 -10.74
N ARG A 201 1.85 7.13 -12.01
CA ARG A 201 0.43 7.14 -12.44
C ARG A 201 -0.12 5.74 -12.73
N LEU A 202 0.74 4.72 -12.80
CA LEU A 202 0.31 3.34 -13.03
C LEU A 202 -0.02 2.66 -11.70
N GLY A 203 -1.18 2.01 -11.65
CA GLY A 203 -1.66 1.26 -10.49
C GLY A 203 -1.77 2.13 -9.25
#